data_AF-C8WGK5-F1
#
_entry.id   AF-C8WGK5-F1
#
_cell.length_a   1.000
_cell.length_b   1.000
_cell.length_c   1.000
_cell.angle_alpha   90.00
_cell.angle_beta   90.00
_cell.angle_gamma   90.00
#
_symmetry.space_group_name_H-M   'P 1'
#
loop_
_entity.id
_entity.type
_entity.pdbx_description
1 polymer ?
#
loop_
_entity_poly.entity_id
_entity_poly.type
_entity_poly.pdbx_seq_one_letter_code
_entity_poly.pdbx_strand_id
1 'polypeptide(L)'
;MTRSVIDPITRIEGHLRVEMEVTNGKVSDAWVSGGCFRGMEMVVENRTPEDAAQIVQRICGVCPVSHAHSSAIAAEKAYGIKISNNARIIRNLLEGAQFLHSHILWFYNLAALDYVNPLNALKADPADAYDLAQAAGTSMNSDFVALKERLANFADNGQLSIFSGNWFDAEDGTAYQLPPELDLICTAHYLEALTMQAKASQISAIIGGKMPHVMTLVPGGTAFVPTDQKLDELKALADEIYDWVESTMIPDTLAIAPYYIDALNWGKGCGRYVAWGVFEGPGDYASYTEQMANRYLPMGVIDDKLNLSDVQENLITEYMGRSWYKGDATYTSPYFVTEPEYTEYNVEDRYTWVKCPAYDGKPYEAGGLSRVLAAYKRNVPFVVEQVDGLLEALGAPGQIGVAQSTLGRTAVRQIETLYIAGLMKDWVAELIEALKSGDSEYFREPSTITGAGTGFWEAPRGALYHSESIKDGKIEGYQIIIPTTWNLAPINESGEHGPMEQALIGNPVGDIEKPINALRTVHSFDPCTACAVHITEPATGKSFETVTSPWGVK
;
A
#
# COMPACT_ATOMS: atom_id res chain seq x y z
N MET A 1 6.68 24.56 22.92
CA MET A 1 6.83 23.20 22.40
C MET A 1 5.80 22.36 23.12
N THR A 2 4.82 21.86 22.37
CA THR A 2 3.74 21.03 22.90
C THR A 2 3.83 19.67 22.22
N ARG A 3 3.67 18.58 22.98
CA ARG A 3 3.74 17.21 22.46
C ARG A 3 2.32 16.73 22.14
N SER A 4 2.12 16.14 20.97
CA SER A 4 0.87 15.50 20.56
C SER A 4 1.14 14.04 20.21
N VAL A 5 0.21 13.16 20.56
CA VAL A 5 0.33 11.72 20.39
C VAL A 5 -0.97 11.22 19.78
N ILE A 6 -0.87 10.48 18.68
CA ILE A 6 -1.98 9.75 18.09
C ILE A 6 -1.69 8.25 18.25
N ASP A 7 -2.38 7.64 19.20
CA ASP A 7 -2.26 6.22 19.53
C ASP A 7 -3.60 5.71 20.10
N PRO A 8 -4.35 4.89 19.35
CA PRO A 8 -3.99 4.30 18.06
C PRO A 8 -4.15 5.27 16.88
N ILE A 9 -3.31 5.13 15.86
CA ILE A 9 -3.70 5.51 14.48
C ILE A 9 -4.75 4.49 14.02
N THR A 10 -5.94 4.95 13.66
CA THR A 10 -7.05 4.12 13.14
C THR A 10 -7.13 4.20 11.62
N ARG A 11 -8.01 3.42 10.97
CA ARG A 11 -8.13 3.36 9.49
C ARG A 11 -6.82 3.00 8.78
N ILE A 12 -5.99 2.22 9.47
CA ILE A 12 -4.80 1.59 8.93
C ILE A 12 -4.87 0.11 9.20
N GLU A 13 -3.89 -0.60 8.66
CA GLU A 13 -3.66 -1.97 8.99
C GLU A 13 -2.63 -2.05 10.14
N GLY A 14 -2.98 -2.74 11.23
CA GLY A 14 -2.12 -3.03 12.39
C GLY A 14 -2.08 -1.96 13.50
N HIS A 15 -0.97 -1.89 14.23
CA HIS A 15 -0.75 -1.00 15.37
C HIS A 15 0.36 0.01 15.10
N LEU A 16 -0.02 1.29 15.02
CA LEU A 16 0.88 2.41 14.79
C LEU A 16 0.65 3.51 15.82
N ARG A 17 1.76 4.01 16.36
CA ARG A 17 1.82 5.21 17.20
C ARG A 17 2.54 6.30 16.43
N VAL A 18 1.98 7.50 16.41
CA VAL A 18 2.64 8.70 15.91
C VAL A 18 2.75 9.70 17.04
N GLU A 19 3.96 10.16 17.28
CA GLU A 19 4.27 11.15 18.30
C GLU A 19 4.97 12.34 17.65
N MET A 20 4.57 13.55 18.06
CA MET A 20 5.04 14.79 17.43
C MET A 20 5.29 15.87 18.46
N GLU A 21 6.30 16.69 18.21
CA GLU A 21 6.45 17.99 18.85
C GLU A 21 5.93 19.09 17.93
N VAL A 22 5.20 20.05 18.52
CA VAL A 22 4.60 21.17 17.79
C VAL A 22 5.16 22.49 18.33
N THR A 23 5.65 23.31 17.41
CA THR A 23 6.18 24.65 17.67
C THR A 23 5.63 25.62 16.63
N ASN A 24 5.02 26.72 17.09
CA ASN A 24 4.43 27.75 16.22
C ASN A 24 3.39 27.20 15.20
N GLY A 25 2.54 26.28 15.65
CA GLY A 25 1.47 25.71 14.81
C GLY A 25 1.97 24.77 13.70
N LYS A 26 3.22 24.28 13.81
CA LYS A 26 3.78 23.29 12.89
C LYS A 26 4.50 22.19 13.65
N VAL A 27 4.48 20.98 13.11
CA VAL A 27 5.30 19.88 13.62
C VAL A 27 6.78 20.23 13.48
N SER A 28 7.51 20.25 14.60
CA SER A 28 8.95 20.50 14.65
C SER A 28 9.79 19.24 14.71
N ASP A 29 9.22 18.15 15.25
CA ASP A 29 9.85 16.83 15.31
C ASP A 29 8.77 15.73 15.34
N ALA A 30 9.11 14.51 14.91
CA ALA A 30 8.18 13.38 14.86
C ALA A 30 8.86 12.02 15.00
N TRP A 31 8.19 11.10 15.70
CA TRP A 31 8.59 9.71 15.86
C TRP A 31 7.44 8.78 15.51
N VAL A 32 7.73 7.75 14.73
CA VAL A 32 6.72 6.78 14.28
C VAL A 32 7.09 5.38 14.74
N SER A 33 6.17 4.72 15.43
CA SER A 33 6.42 3.43 16.08
C SER A 33 5.44 2.36 15.62
N GLY A 34 5.95 1.28 15.04
CA GLY A 34 5.20 0.04 14.81
C GLY A 34 5.16 -0.80 16.10
N GLY A 35 3.96 -1.10 16.57
CA GLY A 35 3.73 -1.58 17.94
C GLY A 35 3.70 -3.11 18.17
N CYS A 36 4.08 -3.95 17.20
CA CYS A 36 3.93 -5.41 17.30
C CYS A 36 5.24 -6.14 16.95
N PHE A 37 5.42 -7.47 17.17
CA PHE A 37 6.44 -8.31 16.51
C PHE A 37 6.09 -9.80 16.46
N ARG A 38 6.24 -10.42 15.28
CA ARG A 38 5.79 -11.80 14.99
C ARG A 38 6.87 -12.79 14.58
N GLY A 39 7.99 -12.28 14.06
CA GLY A 39 9.12 -13.12 13.66
C GLY A 39 8.88 -14.07 12.48
N MET A 40 8.19 -13.62 11.42
CA MET A 40 7.87 -14.49 10.27
C MET A 40 9.10 -15.07 9.57
N GLU A 41 10.23 -14.34 9.59
CA GLU A 41 11.54 -14.83 9.14
C GLU A 41 11.96 -16.10 9.89
N MET A 42 11.81 -16.13 11.22
CA MET A 42 12.10 -17.32 12.05
C MET A 42 11.06 -18.43 11.86
N VAL A 43 9.78 -18.07 11.63
CA VAL A 43 8.69 -19.04 11.50
C VAL A 43 8.88 -19.97 10.30
N VAL A 44 9.50 -19.48 9.22
CA VAL A 44 9.71 -20.23 7.98
C VAL A 44 11.04 -20.99 7.91
N GLU A 45 11.93 -20.81 8.89
CA GLU A 45 13.14 -21.63 9.00
C GLU A 45 12.80 -23.13 9.09
N ASN A 46 13.64 -23.96 8.47
CA ASN A 46 13.47 -25.41 8.38
C ASN A 46 12.17 -25.88 7.69
N ARG A 47 11.44 -24.99 7.00
CA ARG A 47 10.30 -25.34 6.15
C ARG A 47 10.72 -25.46 4.70
N THR A 48 9.83 -25.99 3.86
CA THR A 48 10.05 -25.96 2.42
C THR A 48 9.64 -24.59 1.85
N PRO A 49 10.17 -24.18 0.70
CA PRO A 49 9.79 -22.91 0.06
C PRO A 49 8.31 -22.83 -0.32
N GLU A 50 7.69 -23.96 -0.65
CA GLU A 50 6.25 -24.03 -0.91
C GLU A 50 5.44 -23.71 0.34
N ASP A 51 5.82 -24.28 1.49
CA ASP A 51 5.22 -23.95 2.79
C ASP A 51 5.46 -22.49 3.16
N ALA A 52 6.67 -21.97 2.92
CA ALA A 52 7.00 -20.58 3.21
C ALA A 52 6.10 -19.62 2.41
N ALA A 53 5.95 -19.83 1.10
CA ALA A 53 5.06 -19.03 0.25
C ALA A 53 3.60 -19.02 0.73
N GLN A 54 3.14 -20.08 1.40
CA GLN A 54 1.82 -20.11 2.05
C GLN A 54 1.81 -19.37 3.39
N ILE A 55 2.83 -19.57 4.22
CA ILE A 55 2.92 -19.00 5.56
C ILE A 55 3.11 -17.48 5.51
N VAL A 56 4.00 -16.98 4.66
CA VAL A 56 4.31 -15.56 4.58
C VAL A 56 3.14 -14.72 4.08
N GLN A 57 2.14 -15.30 3.41
CA GLN A 57 0.88 -14.60 3.15
C GLN A 57 0.22 -14.09 4.43
N ARG A 58 0.39 -14.80 5.55
CA ARG A 58 -0.21 -14.44 6.83
C ARG A 58 0.50 -13.27 7.46
N ILE A 59 1.63 -12.81 6.91
CA ILE A 59 2.21 -11.50 7.23
C ILE A 59 1.11 -10.43 7.14
N CYS A 60 0.21 -10.52 6.18
CA CYS A 60 -0.72 -9.44 5.91
C CYS A 60 -2.05 -9.92 5.33
N GLY A 61 -3.18 -9.56 5.96
CA GLY A 61 -4.51 -9.87 5.41
C GLY A 61 -4.90 -8.99 4.23
N VAL A 62 -4.30 -7.80 4.11
CA VAL A 62 -4.61 -6.81 3.05
C VAL A 62 -3.80 -7.04 1.78
N CYS A 63 -2.50 -7.31 1.89
CA CYS A 63 -1.66 -7.64 0.73
C CYS A 63 -0.98 -9.03 0.81
N PRO A 64 -1.75 -10.13 1.01
CA PRO A 64 -1.19 -11.47 1.14
C PRO A 64 -0.51 -11.99 -0.15
N VAL A 65 -1.08 -11.70 -1.32
CA VAL A 65 -0.59 -12.18 -2.63
C VAL A 65 0.84 -11.72 -2.88
N SER A 66 1.18 -10.48 -2.54
CA SER A 66 2.52 -9.93 -2.80
C SER A 66 3.60 -10.68 -2.01
N HIS A 67 3.31 -11.06 -0.75
CA HIS A 67 4.23 -11.89 0.03
C HIS A 67 4.40 -13.28 -0.56
N ALA A 68 3.30 -13.87 -1.05
CA ALA A 68 3.34 -15.16 -1.72
C ALA A 68 4.19 -15.07 -3.01
N HIS A 69 4.01 -14.03 -3.82
CA HIS A 69 4.79 -13.79 -5.03
C HIS A 69 6.26 -13.54 -4.73
N SER A 70 6.58 -12.64 -3.80
CA SER A 70 7.96 -12.34 -3.43
C SER A 70 8.68 -13.60 -2.91
N SER A 71 8.03 -14.40 -2.05
CA SER A 71 8.57 -15.70 -1.61
C SER A 71 8.72 -16.69 -2.77
N ALA A 72 7.71 -16.86 -3.62
CA ALA A 72 7.78 -17.78 -4.75
C ALA A 72 8.88 -17.41 -5.76
N ILE A 73 9.09 -16.12 -6.03
CA ILE A 73 10.16 -15.62 -6.92
C ILE A 73 11.53 -15.90 -6.30
N ALA A 74 11.69 -15.71 -4.98
CA ALA A 74 12.93 -16.03 -4.28
C ALA A 74 13.27 -17.54 -4.39
N ALA A 75 12.26 -18.39 -4.15
CA ALA A 75 12.36 -19.84 -4.29
C ALA A 75 12.66 -20.30 -5.72
N GLU A 76 11.97 -19.72 -6.71
CA GLU A 76 12.17 -20.02 -8.12
C GLU A 76 13.61 -19.76 -8.55
N LYS A 77 14.20 -18.65 -8.10
CA LYS A 77 15.61 -18.38 -8.36
C LYS A 77 16.53 -19.37 -7.66
N ALA A 78 16.26 -19.70 -6.40
CA ALA A 78 17.05 -20.68 -5.67
C ALA A 78 16.99 -22.08 -6.34
N TYR A 79 15.84 -22.44 -6.91
CA TYR A 79 15.59 -23.73 -7.56
C TYR A 79 15.87 -23.75 -9.07
N GLY A 80 16.28 -22.63 -9.66
CA GLY A 80 16.52 -22.49 -11.09
C GLY A 80 15.27 -22.67 -11.94
N ILE A 81 14.10 -22.30 -11.41
CA ILE A 81 12.82 -22.39 -12.10
C ILE A 81 12.57 -21.10 -12.88
N LYS A 82 12.20 -21.26 -14.15
CA LYS A 82 11.57 -20.21 -14.96
C LYS A 82 10.13 -20.62 -15.20
N ILE A 83 9.15 -19.83 -14.75
CA ILE A 83 7.72 -20.15 -14.90
C ILE A 83 7.26 -20.10 -16.36
N SER A 84 6.11 -20.70 -16.67
CA SER A 84 5.48 -20.61 -17.99
C SER A 84 4.83 -19.25 -18.23
N ASN A 85 4.49 -18.95 -19.49
CA ASN A 85 3.79 -17.70 -19.82
C ASN A 85 2.39 -17.65 -19.17
N ASN A 86 1.65 -18.75 -19.18
CA ASN A 86 0.35 -18.79 -18.51
C ASN A 86 0.46 -18.53 -17.00
N ALA A 87 1.47 -19.11 -16.33
CA ALA A 87 1.71 -18.83 -14.91
C ALA A 87 2.02 -17.34 -14.66
N ARG A 88 2.81 -16.71 -15.54
CA ARG A 88 3.10 -15.27 -15.51
C ARG A 88 1.81 -14.44 -15.60
N ILE A 89 0.96 -14.71 -16.59
CA ILE A 89 -0.31 -13.98 -16.79
C ILE A 89 -1.22 -14.15 -15.57
N ILE A 90 -1.37 -15.37 -15.06
CA ILE A 90 -2.22 -15.66 -13.90
C ILE A 90 -1.69 -14.93 -12.64
N ARG A 91 -0.38 -14.87 -12.44
CA ARG A 91 0.23 -14.11 -11.34
C ARG A 91 -0.01 -12.61 -11.49
N ASN A 92 0.10 -12.06 -12.70
CA ASN A 92 -0.22 -10.66 -12.94
C ASN A 92 -1.69 -10.35 -12.65
N LEU A 93 -2.62 -11.19 -13.10
CA LEU A 93 -4.06 -11.05 -12.80
C LEU A 93 -4.32 -11.10 -11.29
N LEU A 94 -3.65 -12.01 -10.58
CA LEU A 94 -3.84 -12.17 -9.13
C LEU A 94 -3.28 -10.98 -8.34
N GLU A 95 -2.08 -10.51 -8.70
CA GLU A 95 -1.50 -9.31 -8.08
C GLU A 95 -2.32 -8.06 -8.43
N GLY A 96 -2.77 -7.93 -9.69
CA GLY A 96 -3.53 -6.78 -10.17
C GLY A 96 -4.87 -6.66 -9.45
N ALA A 97 -5.56 -7.79 -9.28
CA ALA A 97 -6.77 -7.86 -8.47
C ALA A 97 -6.55 -7.41 -7.02
N GLN A 98 -5.43 -7.78 -6.40
CA GLN A 98 -5.08 -7.31 -5.06
C GLN A 98 -4.76 -5.82 -5.03
N PHE A 99 -4.03 -5.29 -6.01
CA PHE A 99 -3.77 -3.85 -6.13
C PHE A 99 -5.07 -3.06 -6.24
N LEU A 100 -5.99 -3.49 -7.12
CA LEU A 100 -7.30 -2.86 -7.28
C LEU A 100 -8.11 -2.92 -5.98
N HIS A 101 -8.19 -4.08 -5.32
CA HIS A 101 -8.84 -4.21 -4.02
C HIS A 101 -8.25 -3.24 -2.99
N SER A 102 -6.91 -3.24 -2.85
CA SER A 102 -6.21 -2.44 -1.85
C SER A 102 -6.36 -0.94 -2.10
N HIS A 103 -6.23 -0.48 -3.34
CA HIS A 103 -6.30 0.95 -3.68
C HIS A 103 -7.71 1.51 -3.55
N ILE A 104 -8.73 0.75 -3.99
CA ILE A 104 -10.13 1.13 -3.83
C ILE A 104 -10.49 1.21 -2.34
N LEU A 105 -10.13 0.17 -1.56
CA LEU A 105 -10.34 0.14 -0.11
C LEU A 105 -9.63 1.31 0.57
N TRP A 106 -8.36 1.55 0.22
CA TRP A 106 -7.56 2.59 0.84
C TRP A 106 -8.14 3.98 0.55
N PHE A 107 -8.39 4.33 -0.71
CA PHE A 107 -8.81 5.68 -1.06
C PHE A 107 -10.14 6.05 -0.39
N TYR A 108 -11.13 5.18 -0.49
CA TYR A 108 -12.46 5.46 0.03
C TYR A 108 -12.61 5.10 1.51
N ASN A 109 -12.30 3.87 1.91
CA ASN A 109 -12.68 3.38 3.22
C ASN A 109 -11.63 3.64 4.31
N LEU A 110 -10.39 3.96 3.93
CA LEU A 110 -9.32 4.30 4.86
C LEU A 110 -9.01 5.80 4.86
N ALA A 111 -8.74 6.41 3.71
CA ALA A 111 -8.24 7.78 3.61
C ALA A 111 -9.36 8.84 3.46
N ALA A 112 -10.46 8.55 2.75
CA ALA A 112 -11.43 9.60 2.38
C ALA A 112 -12.04 10.33 3.57
N LEU A 113 -12.22 9.68 4.72
CA LEU A 113 -12.78 10.32 5.93
C LEU A 113 -11.84 11.37 6.57
N ASP A 114 -10.61 11.53 6.07
CA ASP A 114 -9.77 12.70 6.41
C ASP A 114 -10.15 13.96 5.64
N TYR A 115 -10.93 13.81 4.56
CA TYR A 115 -11.27 14.87 3.60
C TYR A 115 -12.77 15.06 3.44
N VAL A 116 -13.54 13.99 3.62
CA VAL A 116 -14.99 13.89 3.42
C VAL A 116 -15.68 13.80 4.77
N ASN A 117 -16.73 14.60 4.96
CA ASN A 117 -17.56 14.59 6.16
C ASN A 117 -19.01 14.15 5.80
N PRO A 118 -19.34 12.86 5.96
CA PRO A 118 -20.68 12.35 5.69
C PRO A 118 -21.81 13.01 6.50
N LEU A 119 -21.51 13.66 7.63
CA LEU A 119 -22.53 14.39 8.41
C LEU A 119 -22.80 15.78 7.84
N ASN A 120 -21.83 16.39 7.16
CA ASN A 120 -22.03 17.66 6.47
C ASN A 120 -22.94 17.48 5.24
N ALA A 121 -22.91 16.30 4.60
CA ALA A 121 -23.81 15.92 3.50
C ALA A 121 -25.31 16.04 3.83
N LEU A 122 -25.70 16.04 5.11
CA LEU A 122 -27.09 16.26 5.53
C LEU A 122 -27.63 17.65 5.11
N LYS A 123 -26.73 18.61 4.90
CA LYS A 123 -27.07 19.96 4.45
C LYS A 123 -27.20 20.08 2.93
N ALA A 124 -26.80 19.05 2.17
CA ALA A 124 -26.72 19.10 0.72
C ALA A 124 -28.08 19.23 0.04
N ASP A 125 -28.19 19.97 -1.04
CA ASP A 125 -29.31 19.81 -1.97
C ASP A 125 -29.00 18.69 -2.99
N PRO A 126 -29.81 17.61 -3.08
CA PRO A 126 -29.51 16.53 -4.01
C PRO A 126 -29.51 16.93 -5.48
N ALA A 127 -30.27 17.94 -5.91
CA ALA A 127 -30.25 18.40 -7.29
C ALA A 127 -28.92 19.11 -7.59
N ASP A 128 -28.47 19.97 -6.69
CA ASP A 128 -27.17 20.63 -6.80
C ASP A 128 -26.01 19.60 -6.76
N ALA A 129 -26.17 18.52 -6.01
CA ALA A 129 -25.21 17.40 -6.02
C ALA A 129 -25.15 16.68 -7.38
N TYR A 130 -26.30 16.46 -8.05
CA TYR A 130 -26.29 15.91 -9.42
C TYR A 130 -25.63 16.86 -10.42
N ASP A 131 -25.93 18.16 -10.34
CA ASP A 131 -25.31 19.17 -11.21
C ASP A 131 -23.79 19.23 -10.99
N LEU A 132 -23.34 19.17 -9.74
CA LEU A 132 -21.92 19.14 -9.39
C LEU A 132 -21.24 17.85 -9.88
N ALA A 133 -21.86 16.68 -9.69
CA ALA A 133 -21.32 15.41 -10.16
C ALA A 133 -21.17 15.40 -11.69
N GLN A 134 -22.18 15.89 -12.41
CA GLN A 134 -22.13 16.04 -13.86
C GLN A 134 -21.02 17.00 -14.31
N ALA A 135 -20.85 18.14 -13.64
CA ALA A 135 -19.81 19.10 -13.95
C ALA A 135 -18.40 18.57 -13.67
N ALA A 136 -18.25 17.77 -12.61
CA ALA A 136 -16.99 17.10 -12.26
C ALA A 136 -16.71 15.87 -13.14
N GLY A 137 -17.71 15.39 -13.91
CA GLY A 137 -17.59 14.18 -14.71
C GLY A 137 -17.48 12.90 -13.87
N THR A 138 -17.92 12.92 -12.60
CA THR A 138 -17.91 11.75 -11.73
C THR A 138 -19.22 10.96 -11.84
N SER A 139 -19.21 9.74 -11.33
CA SER A 139 -20.35 8.82 -11.36
C SER A 139 -21.60 9.41 -10.69
N MET A 140 -22.75 9.06 -11.26
CA MET A 140 -24.08 9.36 -10.73
C MET A 140 -24.91 8.08 -10.61
N ASN A 141 -24.25 6.92 -10.46
CA ASN A 141 -24.91 5.62 -10.38
C ASN A 141 -25.75 5.47 -9.09
N SER A 142 -25.38 6.18 -8.04
CA SER A 142 -26.11 6.22 -6.78
C SER A 142 -27.29 7.20 -6.80
N ASP A 143 -28.34 6.84 -6.06
CA ASP A 143 -29.46 7.74 -5.76
C ASP A 143 -29.10 8.66 -4.59
N PHE A 144 -28.72 9.91 -4.89
CA PHE A 144 -28.32 10.89 -3.88
C PHE A 144 -29.47 11.31 -2.96
N VAL A 145 -30.72 11.26 -3.44
CA VAL A 145 -31.89 11.57 -2.62
C VAL A 145 -32.09 10.48 -1.57
N ALA A 146 -32.11 9.22 -2.01
CA ALA A 146 -32.27 8.07 -1.12
C ALA A 146 -31.09 7.95 -0.13
N LEU A 147 -29.87 8.25 -0.59
CA LEU A 147 -28.69 8.25 0.27
C LEU A 147 -28.81 9.32 1.37
N LYS A 148 -29.20 10.55 1.01
CA LYS A 148 -29.36 11.64 2.00
C LYS A 148 -30.42 11.26 3.04
N GLU A 149 -31.54 10.67 2.63
CA GLU A 149 -32.58 10.18 3.56
C GLU A 149 -32.02 9.08 4.49
N ARG A 150 -31.26 8.13 3.94
CA ARG A 150 -30.61 7.08 4.73
C ARG A 150 -29.62 7.66 5.74
N LEU A 151 -28.81 8.64 5.34
CA LEU A 151 -27.86 9.34 6.23
C LEU A 151 -28.58 10.12 7.32
N ALA A 152 -29.69 10.79 7.02
CA ALA A 152 -30.49 11.51 8.00
C ALA A 152 -31.05 10.56 9.06
N ASN A 153 -31.66 9.45 8.64
CA ASN A 153 -32.13 8.41 9.55
C ASN A 153 -30.99 7.83 10.41
N PHE A 154 -29.80 7.64 9.81
CA PHE A 154 -28.63 7.16 10.53
C PHE A 154 -28.15 8.16 11.60
N ALA A 155 -28.12 9.46 11.28
CA ALA A 155 -27.73 10.51 12.20
C ALA A 155 -28.76 10.72 13.33
N ASP A 156 -30.06 10.73 13.01
CA ASP A 156 -31.15 10.91 13.97
C ASP A 156 -31.22 9.79 15.01
N ASN A 157 -30.81 8.57 14.64
CA ASN A 157 -30.70 7.44 15.56
C ASN A 157 -29.59 7.62 16.62
N GLY A 158 -28.69 8.60 16.47
CA GLY A 158 -27.61 8.91 17.42
C GLY A 158 -26.49 7.87 17.52
N GLN A 159 -26.60 6.75 16.80
CA GLN A 159 -25.61 5.67 16.76
C GLN A 159 -24.73 5.80 15.52
N LEU A 160 -23.76 6.72 15.59
CA LEU A 160 -22.92 7.08 14.43
C LEU A 160 -21.92 5.99 14.00
N SER A 161 -21.87 4.82 14.68
CA SER A 161 -21.03 3.67 14.32
C SER A 161 -19.59 4.10 14.02
N ILE A 162 -19.06 3.77 12.83
CA ILE A 162 -17.73 4.13 12.34
C ILE A 162 -17.47 5.63 12.19
N PHE A 163 -18.53 6.46 12.22
CA PHE A 163 -18.40 7.92 12.23
C PHE A 163 -18.18 8.48 13.64
N SER A 164 -18.42 7.69 14.68
CA SER A 164 -18.18 8.09 16.08
C SER A 164 -16.69 8.32 16.34
N GLY A 165 -16.36 9.44 17.00
CA GLY A 165 -14.97 9.75 17.38
C GLY A 165 -14.08 10.24 16.23
N ASN A 166 -14.64 10.46 15.03
CA ASN A 166 -13.92 11.17 13.97
C ASN A 166 -13.73 12.64 14.34
N TRP A 167 -12.79 13.29 13.66
CA TRP A 167 -12.41 14.67 13.89
C TRP A 167 -13.13 15.64 12.96
N PHE A 168 -14.39 15.37 12.62
CA PHE A 168 -15.19 16.21 11.72
C PHE A 168 -15.41 17.65 12.21
N ASP A 169 -15.16 17.89 13.50
CA ASP A 169 -15.18 19.18 14.17
C ASP A 169 -13.78 19.78 14.41
N ALA A 170 -12.71 19.18 13.88
CA ALA A 170 -11.36 19.72 13.97
C ALA A 170 -11.29 21.13 13.41
N GLU A 171 -10.53 21.99 14.09
CA GLU A 171 -10.41 23.42 13.77
C GLU A 171 -11.80 24.10 13.69
N ASP A 172 -12.68 23.80 14.66
CA ASP A 172 -14.07 24.26 14.71
C ASP A 172 -14.87 23.94 13.43
N GLY A 173 -14.55 22.79 12.81
CA GLY A 173 -15.13 22.31 11.56
C GLY A 173 -14.53 22.90 10.29
N THR A 174 -13.56 23.82 10.39
CA THR A 174 -12.92 24.45 9.22
C THR A 174 -11.86 23.57 8.55
N ALA A 175 -11.40 22.51 9.23
CA ALA A 175 -10.45 21.56 8.66
C ALA A 175 -11.04 20.75 7.49
N TYR A 176 -12.36 20.58 7.43
CA TYR A 176 -13.07 19.90 6.34
C TYR A 176 -13.65 20.93 5.39
N GLN A 177 -13.15 20.95 4.16
CA GLN A 177 -13.33 22.08 3.24
C GLN A 177 -14.33 21.80 2.12
N LEU A 178 -14.85 20.57 2.01
CA LEU A 178 -15.78 20.20 0.94
C LEU A 178 -17.17 20.83 1.17
N PRO A 179 -17.87 21.26 0.09
CA PRO A 179 -19.27 21.64 0.19
C PRO A 179 -20.13 20.40 0.50
N PRO A 180 -21.30 20.59 1.13
CA PRO A 180 -22.22 19.49 1.45
C PRO A 180 -22.54 18.58 0.27
N GLU A 181 -22.71 19.14 -0.93
CA GLU A 181 -22.99 18.41 -2.16
C GLU A 181 -21.87 17.43 -2.52
N LEU A 182 -20.62 17.87 -2.42
CA LEU A 182 -19.46 17.01 -2.70
C LEU A 182 -19.28 15.97 -1.60
N ASP A 183 -19.54 16.32 -0.33
CA ASP A 183 -19.57 15.33 0.75
C ASP A 183 -20.63 14.23 0.49
N LEU A 184 -21.80 14.58 -0.07
CA LEU A 184 -22.84 13.61 -0.42
C LEU A 184 -22.40 12.69 -1.57
N ILE A 185 -21.82 13.25 -2.63
CA ILE A 185 -21.29 12.50 -3.78
C ILE A 185 -20.20 11.53 -3.30
N CYS A 186 -19.18 12.02 -2.59
CA CYS A 186 -18.09 11.18 -2.11
C CYS A 186 -18.55 10.15 -1.09
N THR A 187 -19.60 10.44 -0.29
CA THR A 187 -20.21 9.44 0.60
C THR A 187 -20.93 8.34 -0.20
N ALA A 188 -21.54 8.67 -1.34
CA ALA A 188 -22.11 7.66 -2.24
C ALA A 188 -21.01 6.74 -2.79
N HIS A 189 -19.94 7.32 -3.31
CA HIS A 189 -18.82 6.56 -3.87
C HIS A 189 -18.07 5.75 -2.81
N TYR A 190 -18.00 6.24 -1.56
CA TYR A 190 -17.52 5.46 -0.42
C TYR A 190 -18.30 4.15 -0.24
N LEU A 191 -19.63 4.17 -0.42
CA LEU A 191 -20.49 3.00 -0.28
C LEU A 191 -20.41 2.08 -1.50
N GLU A 192 -20.33 2.65 -2.71
CA GLU A 192 -20.08 1.88 -3.94
C GLU A 192 -18.74 1.14 -3.88
N ALA A 193 -17.70 1.81 -3.38
CA ALA A 193 -16.36 1.26 -3.23
C ALA A 193 -16.32 -0.03 -2.40
N LEU A 194 -17.20 -0.18 -1.39
CA LEU A 194 -17.32 -1.42 -0.62
C LEU A 194 -17.69 -2.63 -1.49
N THR A 195 -18.50 -2.42 -2.53
CA THR A 195 -18.85 -3.47 -3.49
C THR A 195 -17.73 -3.66 -4.51
N MET A 196 -17.14 -2.58 -5.00
CA MET A 196 -16.11 -2.66 -6.04
C MET A 196 -14.80 -3.30 -5.55
N GLN A 197 -14.35 -2.98 -4.33
CA GLN A 197 -13.21 -3.67 -3.71
C GLN A 197 -13.50 -5.17 -3.51
N ALA A 198 -14.76 -5.55 -3.25
CA ALA A 198 -15.15 -6.94 -3.06
C ALA A 198 -15.12 -7.72 -4.38
N LYS A 199 -15.51 -7.08 -5.49
CA LYS A 199 -15.38 -7.63 -6.84
C LYS A 199 -13.91 -7.85 -7.25
N ALA A 200 -13.02 -6.91 -6.90
CA ALA A 200 -11.58 -7.12 -7.08
C ALA A 200 -11.07 -8.33 -6.26
N SER A 201 -11.55 -8.50 -5.02
CA SER A 201 -11.28 -9.72 -4.23
C SER A 201 -11.92 -10.98 -4.83
N GLN A 202 -13.06 -10.90 -5.52
CA GLN A 202 -13.69 -12.03 -6.22
C GLN A 202 -12.81 -12.55 -7.35
N ILE A 203 -12.15 -11.68 -8.12
CA ILE A 203 -11.12 -12.10 -9.10
C ILE A 203 -10.04 -12.93 -8.39
N SER A 204 -9.55 -12.43 -7.26
CA SER A 204 -8.54 -13.15 -6.46
C SER A 204 -9.07 -14.48 -5.93
N ALA A 205 -10.36 -14.61 -5.61
CA ALA A 205 -10.96 -15.86 -5.16
C ALA A 205 -11.13 -16.88 -6.31
N ILE A 206 -11.50 -16.43 -7.51
CA ILE A 206 -11.61 -17.29 -8.71
C ILE A 206 -10.26 -17.93 -9.03
N ILE A 207 -9.20 -17.13 -9.00
CA ILE A 207 -7.84 -17.56 -9.36
C ILE A 207 -7.14 -18.26 -8.17
N GLY A 208 -7.22 -17.65 -7.00
CA GLY A 208 -6.54 -18.03 -5.77
C GLY A 208 -7.24 -19.11 -4.95
N GLY A 209 -8.47 -19.48 -5.31
CA GLY A 209 -9.36 -20.36 -4.56
C GLY A 209 -10.10 -19.66 -3.42
N LYS A 210 -9.51 -18.62 -2.82
CA LYS A 210 -10.12 -17.73 -1.83
C LYS A 210 -9.34 -16.43 -1.70
N MET A 211 -9.98 -15.40 -1.16
CA MET A 211 -9.34 -14.16 -0.70
C MET A 211 -9.99 -13.76 0.63
N PRO A 212 -9.23 -13.38 1.68
CA PRO A 212 -7.77 -13.32 1.78
C PRO A 212 -7.03 -14.67 1.77
N HIS A 213 -5.72 -14.59 1.53
CA HIS A 213 -4.74 -15.68 1.52
C HIS A 213 -5.01 -16.79 0.49
N VAL A 214 -4.55 -16.55 -0.74
CA VAL A 214 -4.68 -17.45 -1.88
C VAL A 214 -3.95 -18.79 -1.65
N MET A 215 -4.43 -19.85 -2.28
CA MET A 215 -3.93 -21.22 -2.07
C MET A 215 -3.36 -21.87 -3.33
N THR A 216 -3.48 -21.22 -4.49
CA THR A 216 -3.07 -21.80 -5.78
C THR A 216 -1.63 -21.45 -6.17
N LEU A 217 -1.00 -20.48 -5.52
CA LEU A 217 0.36 -20.04 -5.84
C LEU A 217 1.41 -20.87 -5.09
N VAL A 218 2.40 -21.38 -5.81
CA VAL A 218 3.61 -22.03 -5.27
C VAL A 218 4.83 -21.67 -6.13
N PRO A 219 6.07 -21.81 -5.62
CA PRO A 219 7.26 -21.79 -6.45
C PRO A 219 7.07 -22.68 -7.68
N GLY A 220 7.30 -22.13 -8.87
CA GLY A 220 7.18 -22.82 -10.16
C GLY A 220 5.88 -22.60 -10.91
N GLY A 221 4.87 -21.95 -10.32
CA GLY A 221 3.71 -21.47 -11.07
C GLY A 221 2.45 -21.35 -10.24
N THR A 222 1.37 -21.97 -10.73
CA THR A 222 0.03 -21.93 -10.13
C THR A 222 -0.73 -23.24 -10.36
N ALA A 223 -1.57 -23.61 -9.39
CA ALA A 223 -2.53 -24.70 -9.51
C ALA A 223 -3.85 -24.27 -10.19
N PHE A 224 -4.02 -22.99 -10.53
CA PHE A 224 -5.21 -22.51 -11.23
C PHE A 224 -5.21 -22.98 -12.69
N VAL A 225 -6.25 -23.73 -13.05
CA VAL A 225 -6.54 -24.08 -14.44
C VAL A 225 -7.78 -23.29 -14.91
N PRO A 226 -7.63 -22.44 -15.94
CA PRO A 226 -8.74 -21.67 -16.50
C PRO A 226 -9.75 -22.57 -17.23
N THR A 227 -11.01 -22.16 -17.20
CA THR A 227 -12.12 -22.72 -17.99
C THR A 227 -12.86 -21.58 -18.67
N ASP A 228 -13.59 -21.84 -19.76
CA ASP A 228 -14.35 -20.82 -20.49
C ASP A 228 -15.22 -19.98 -19.55
N GLN A 229 -15.97 -20.64 -18.66
CA GLN A 229 -16.80 -19.96 -17.65
C GLN A 229 -16.00 -19.03 -16.73
N LYS A 230 -14.82 -19.46 -16.27
CA LYS A 230 -13.98 -18.63 -15.40
C LYS A 230 -13.41 -17.44 -16.16
N LEU A 231 -13.04 -17.61 -17.42
CA LEU A 231 -12.51 -16.53 -18.26
C LEU A 231 -13.58 -15.48 -18.55
N ASP A 232 -14.82 -15.90 -18.83
CA ASP A 232 -15.95 -14.98 -19.00
C ASP A 232 -16.24 -14.19 -17.72
N GLU A 233 -16.20 -14.85 -16.55
CA GLU A 233 -16.39 -14.19 -15.25
C GLU A 233 -15.26 -13.19 -14.95
N LEU A 234 -14.00 -13.60 -15.18
CA LEU A 234 -12.83 -12.72 -15.02
C LEU A 234 -12.93 -11.49 -15.92
N LYS A 235 -13.35 -11.67 -17.18
CA LYS A 235 -13.55 -10.57 -18.12
C LYS A 235 -14.62 -9.60 -17.63
N ALA A 236 -15.79 -10.11 -17.25
CA ALA A 236 -16.89 -9.28 -16.78
C ALA A 236 -16.50 -8.46 -15.53
N LEU A 237 -15.80 -9.08 -14.57
CA LEU A 237 -15.32 -8.38 -13.37
C LEU A 237 -14.25 -7.33 -13.70
N ALA A 238 -13.29 -7.65 -14.59
CA ALA A 238 -12.24 -6.71 -14.99
C ALA A 238 -12.81 -5.49 -15.73
N ASP A 239 -13.75 -5.71 -16.66
CA ASP A 239 -14.43 -4.63 -17.39
C ASP A 239 -15.21 -3.73 -16.41
N GLU A 240 -16.01 -4.32 -15.51
CA GLU A 240 -16.82 -3.55 -14.56
C GLU A 240 -15.97 -2.74 -13.57
N ILE A 241 -14.85 -3.30 -13.08
CA ILE A 241 -13.94 -2.56 -12.19
C ILE A 241 -13.26 -1.42 -12.96
N TYR A 242 -12.82 -1.65 -14.20
CA TYR A 242 -12.24 -0.61 -15.04
C TYR A 242 -13.21 0.55 -15.24
N ASP A 243 -14.44 0.26 -15.67
CA ASP A 243 -15.44 1.28 -15.99
C ASP A 243 -15.76 2.13 -14.74
N TRP A 244 -15.82 1.53 -13.56
CA TRP A 244 -16.04 2.26 -12.31
C TRP A 244 -14.82 3.08 -11.88
N VAL A 245 -13.59 2.54 -11.94
CA VAL A 245 -12.36 3.27 -11.59
C VAL A 245 -12.19 4.50 -12.49
N GLU A 246 -12.40 4.34 -13.79
CA GLU A 246 -12.30 5.42 -14.78
C GLU A 246 -13.34 6.52 -14.53
N SER A 247 -14.60 6.14 -14.27
CA SER A 247 -15.71 7.08 -14.10
C SER A 247 -15.85 7.68 -12.70
N THR A 248 -15.14 7.15 -11.69
CA THR A 248 -15.35 7.53 -10.28
C THR A 248 -14.08 7.97 -9.58
N MET A 249 -13.04 7.13 -9.49
CA MET A 249 -11.86 7.41 -8.66
C MET A 249 -11.04 8.61 -9.13
N ILE A 250 -10.80 8.72 -10.43
CA ILE A 250 -10.05 9.84 -11.01
C ILE A 250 -10.86 11.14 -10.91
N PRO A 251 -12.13 11.19 -11.36
CA PRO A 251 -12.97 12.38 -11.18
C PRO A 251 -13.10 12.83 -9.72
N ASP A 252 -13.29 11.92 -8.75
CA ASP A 252 -13.37 12.28 -7.34
C ASP A 252 -12.08 12.92 -6.84
N THR A 253 -10.93 12.38 -7.25
CA THR A 253 -9.61 12.95 -6.90
C THR A 253 -9.50 14.39 -7.40
N LEU A 254 -9.90 14.65 -8.64
CA LEU A 254 -9.88 15.99 -9.24
C LEU A 254 -10.92 16.94 -8.62
N ALA A 255 -12.07 16.42 -8.18
CA ALA A 255 -13.09 17.20 -7.51
C ALA A 255 -12.69 17.60 -6.07
N ILE A 256 -11.99 16.71 -5.36
CA ILE A 256 -11.54 16.93 -3.97
C ILE A 256 -10.29 17.84 -3.93
N ALA A 257 -9.33 17.64 -4.84
CA ALA A 257 -8.01 18.27 -4.76
C ALA A 257 -8.02 19.81 -4.61
N PRO A 258 -8.88 20.59 -5.31
CA PRO A 258 -8.91 22.05 -5.17
C PRO A 258 -9.17 22.55 -3.73
N TYR A 259 -9.94 21.79 -2.95
CA TYR A 259 -10.26 22.11 -1.55
C TYR A 259 -9.13 21.79 -0.58
N TYR A 260 -8.11 21.05 -1.02
CA TYR A 260 -6.98 20.66 -0.18
C TYR A 260 -5.64 20.97 -0.84
N ILE A 261 -5.62 21.93 -1.78
CA ILE A 261 -4.44 22.25 -2.59
C ILE A 261 -3.22 22.66 -1.76
N ASP A 262 -3.43 23.21 -0.55
CA ASP A 262 -2.33 23.53 0.37
C ASP A 262 -1.52 22.30 0.81
N ALA A 263 -2.11 21.09 0.76
CA ALA A 263 -1.42 19.82 1.00
C ALA A 263 -0.42 19.43 -0.11
N LEU A 264 -0.22 20.29 -1.11
CA LEU A 264 0.94 20.26 -2.00
C LEU A 264 2.22 20.83 -1.35
N ASN A 265 2.09 21.60 -0.27
CA ASN A 265 3.21 22.32 0.36
C ASN A 265 3.83 21.60 1.57
N TRP A 266 3.31 20.43 1.96
CA TRP A 266 3.77 19.65 3.11
C TRP A 266 3.63 18.14 2.84
N GLY A 267 4.22 17.29 3.70
CA GLY A 267 4.22 15.84 3.49
C GLY A 267 5.27 15.31 2.50
N LYS A 268 6.35 16.06 2.25
CA LYS A 268 7.36 15.69 1.23
C LYS A 268 8.13 14.40 1.53
N GLY A 269 8.39 14.13 2.80
CA GLY A 269 9.25 13.02 3.23
C GLY A 269 10.71 13.23 2.84
N CYS A 270 11.43 12.13 2.66
CA CYS A 270 12.88 12.14 2.36
C CYS A 270 13.24 12.57 0.93
N GLY A 271 12.26 12.67 0.03
CA GLY A 271 12.48 13.06 -1.37
C GLY A 271 13.26 12.04 -2.21
N ARG A 272 13.46 10.83 -1.70
CA ARG A 272 14.14 9.70 -2.37
C ARG A 272 13.16 8.52 -2.47
N TYR A 273 13.18 7.79 -3.57
CA TYR A 273 12.14 6.79 -3.84
C TYR A 273 12.73 5.47 -4.36
N VAL A 274 12.25 4.34 -3.84
CA VAL A 274 12.55 3.00 -4.34
C VAL A 274 11.31 2.32 -4.91
N ALA A 275 11.48 1.73 -6.09
CA ALA A 275 10.55 0.79 -6.70
C ALA A 275 11.34 -0.40 -7.28
N TRP A 276 10.96 -1.61 -6.90
CA TRP A 276 11.45 -2.88 -7.43
C TRP A 276 10.75 -3.28 -8.73
N GLY A 277 9.63 -2.63 -9.03
CA GLY A 277 8.80 -2.90 -10.20
C GLY A 277 7.87 -4.10 -10.00
N VAL A 278 6.76 -4.14 -10.72
CA VAL A 278 5.69 -5.15 -10.59
C VAL A 278 4.98 -5.41 -11.89
N PHE A 279 4.40 -6.61 -11.98
CA PHE A 279 3.77 -7.21 -13.15
C PHE A 279 4.78 -7.55 -14.25
N GLU A 280 5.02 -8.85 -14.42
CA GLU A 280 6.00 -9.35 -15.36
C GLU A 280 5.53 -9.16 -16.80
N GLY A 281 6.38 -8.51 -17.62
CA GLY A 281 6.16 -8.39 -19.07
C GLY A 281 6.40 -9.72 -19.80
N PRO A 282 5.88 -9.88 -21.03
CA PRO A 282 6.25 -11.01 -21.87
C PRO A 282 7.71 -10.85 -22.34
N GLY A 283 8.47 -11.94 -22.34
CA GLY A 283 9.81 -11.95 -22.93
C GLY A 283 10.83 -12.78 -22.15
N ASP A 284 11.97 -12.96 -22.80
CA ASP A 284 13.15 -13.59 -22.22
C ASP A 284 14.20 -12.50 -21.98
N TYR A 285 14.52 -12.27 -20.70
CA TYR A 285 15.48 -11.25 -20.30
C TYR A 285 16.84 -11.87 -20.00
N ALA A 286 17.92 -11.19 -20.34
CA ALA A 286 19.29 -11.67 -20.12
C ALA A 286 19.72 -11.58 -18.65
N SER A 287 19.04 -10.74 -17.86
CA SER A 287 19.30 -10.59 -16.43
C SER A 287 18.03 -10.25 -15.64
N TYR A 288 18.09 -10.44 -14.33
CA TYR A 288 16.97 -10.07 -13.45
C TYR A 288 16.73 -8.55 -13.39
N THR A 289 17.81 -7.75 -13.47
CA THR A 289 17.69 -6.29 -13.55
C THR A 289 16.98 -5.85 -14.83
N GLU A 290 17.32 -6.47 -15.96
CA GLU A 290 16.62 -6.21 -17.23
C GLU A 290 15.14 -6.62 -17.14
N GLN A 291 14.84 -7.78 -16.53
CA GLN A 291 13.47 -8.20 -16.29
C GLN A 291 12.69 -7.17 -15.48
N MET A 292 13.22 -6.75 -14.33
CA MET A 292 12.58 -5.74 -13.46
C MET A 292 12.39 -4.39 -14.17
N ALA A 293 13.31 -4.00 -15.06
CA ALA A 293 13.22 -2.76 -15.83
C ALA A 293 12.17 -2.83 -16.97
N ASN A 294 11.76 -4.04 -17.37
CA ASN A 294 10.77 -4.29 -18.42
C ASN A 294 9.42 -4.82 -17.87
N ARG A 295 9.22 -4.77 -16.55
CA ARG A 295 7.90 -4.94 -15.94
C ARG A 295 6.94 -3.82 -16.37
N TYR A 296 5.63 -4.09 -16.36
CA TYR A 296 4.64 -3.08 -16.77
C TYR A 296 4.71 -1.82 -15.89
N LEU A 297 4.95 -2.00 -14.58
CA LEU A 297 5.44 -0.95 -13.70
C LEU A 297 6.91 -1.24 -13.41
N PRO A 298 7.86 -0.52 -14.04
CA PRO A 298 9.27 -0.87 -14.01
C PRO A 298 9.94 -0.46 -12.70
N MET A 299 11.08 -1.08 -12.40
CA MET A 299 11.95 -0.68 -11.30
C MET A 299 12.59 0.71 -11.49
N GLY A 300 12.92 1.33 -10.36
CA GLY A 300 13.69 2.56 -10.32
C GLY A 300 14.13 2.94 -8.91
N VAL A 301 15.35 3.46 -8.80
CA VAL A 301 15.84 4.17 -7.63
C VAL A 301 15.98 5.63 -8.01
N ILE A 302 15.29 6.50 -7.27
CA ILE A 302 15.18 7.92 -7.56
C ILE A 302 15.82 8.72 -6.43
N ASP A 303 16.83 9.51 -6.76
CA ASP A 303 17.54 10.36 -5.79
C ASP A 303 16.77 11.66 -5.47
N ASP A 304 17.32 12.47 -4.57
CA ASP A 304 16.73 13.74 -4.13
C ASP A 304 16.70 14.85 -5.20
N LYS A 305 17.28 14.57 -6.38
CA LYS A 305 17.22 15.42 -7.58
C LYS A 305 16.33 14.81 -8.67
N LEU A 306 15.59 13.76 -8.34
CA LEU A 306 14.73 13.01 -9.26
C LEU A 306 15.49 12.36 -10.43
N ASN A 307 16.78 12.01 -10.24
CA ASN A 307 17.52 11.19 -11.20
C ASN A 307 17.17 9.72 -10.99
N LEU A 308 16.97 9.00 -12.10
CA LEU A 308 16.66 7.58 -12.10
C LEU A 308 17.94 6.75 -12.24
N SER A 309 18.01 5.67 -11.47
CA SER A 309 19.02 4.62 -11.61
C SER A 309 18.41 3.22 -11.44
N ASP A 310 19.17 2.21 -11.85
CA ASP A 310 18.81 0.82 -11.64
C ASP A 310 19.08 0.39 -10.18
N VAL A 311 18.15 -0.38 -9.63
CA VAL A 311 18.23 -1.11 -8.36
C VAL A 311 19.49 -1.98 -8.31
N GLN A 312 20.24 -1.83 -7.22
CA GLN A 312 21.40 -2.62 -6.87
C GLN A 312 21.20 -3.20 -5.47
N GLU A 313 21.08 -4.52 -5.38
CA GLU A 313 20.76 -5.23 -4.14
C GLU A 313 21.80 -4.98 -3.04
N ASN A 314 23.09 -4.89 -3.40
CA ASN A 314 24.20 -4.68 -2.48
C ASN A 314 24.21 -3.28 -1.82
N LEU A 315 23.30 -2.38 -2.21
CA LEU A 315 23.11 -1.08 -1.56
C LEU A 315 21.99 -1.09 -0.52
N ILE A 316 21.23 -2.19 -0.42
CA ILE A 316 20.16 -2.34 0.56
C ILE A 316 20.77 -2.74 1.90
N THR A 317 20.42 -1.99 2.95
CA THR A 317 20.89 -2.21 4.31
C THR A 317 19.75 -2.08 5.31
N GLU A 318 19.87 -2.67 6.50
CA GLU A 318 18.97 -2.44 7.63
C GLU A 318 19.76 -2.17 8.91
N TYR A 319 19.50 -1.03 9.54
CA TYR A 319 20.08 -0.63 10.83
C TYR A 319 19.16 -1.00 11.99
N MET A 320 19.73 -1.49 13.10
CA MET A 320 18.97 -2.00 14.27
C MET A 320 18.94 -1.04 15.46
N GLY A 321 19.77 0.00 15.51
CA GLY A 321 20.05 0.73 16.75
C GLY A 321 18.88 1.53 17.35
N ARG A 322 17.82 1.82 16.58
CA ARG A 322 16.58 2.48 17.07
C ARG A 322 15.39 1.55 17.18
N SER A 323 15.62 0.26 16.94
CA SER A 323 14.60 -0.77 16.88
C SER A 323 14.79 -1.78 18.00
N TRP A 324 13.74 -2.46 18.43
CA TRP A 324 13.80 -3.47 19.49
C TRP A 324 14.42 -4.81 19.02
N TYR A 325 15.69 -4.78 18.59
CA TYR A 325 16.50 -5.94 18.21
C TYR A 325 17.89 -5.87 18.84
N LYS A 326 18.56 -7.00 19.05
CA LYS A 326 19.89 -7.01 19.66
C LYS A 326 20.92 -6.24 18.83
N GLY A 327 21.74 -5.46 19.53
CA GLY A 327 22.83 -4.67 18.95
C GLY A 327 22.37 -3.41 18.21
N ASP A 328 23.31 -2.77 17.54
CA ASP A 328 23.18 -1.49 16.85
C ASP A 328 23.89 -1.51 15.49
N ALA A 329 24.12 -2.70 14.93
CA ALA A 329 24.81 -2.85 13.67
C ALA A 329 23.89 -2.52 12.47
N THR A 330 24.53 -2.12 11.37
CA THR A 330 23.94 -2.04 10.04
C THR A 330 24.30 -3.31 9.26
N TYR A 331 23.29 -4.02 8.76
CA TYR A 331 23.47 -5.24 7.96
C TYR A 331 23.18 -4.97 6.48
N THR A 332 23.99 -5.51 5.57
CA THR A 332 23.74 -5.46 4.12
C THR A 332 22.95 -6.69 3.68
N SER A 333 21.88 -6.48 2.93
CA SER A 333 21.06 -7.57 2.40
C SER A 333 21.77 -8.37 1.30
N PRO A 334 21.57 -9.70 1.22
CA PRO A 334 20.80 -10.52 2.15
C PRO A 334 21.58 -10.85 3.43
N TYR A 335 20.90 -10.79 4.57
CA TYR A 335 21.39 -11.30 5.85
C TYR A 335 20.25 -12.05 6.57
N PHE A 336 20.59 -13.05 7.39
CA PHE A 336 19.59 -13.98 7.95
C PHE A 336 19.57 -13.98 9.48
N VAL A 337 19.63 -12.78 10.08
CA VAL A 337 19.64 -12.62 11.54
C VAL A 337 18.50 -11.70 11.97
N THR A 338 17.62 -12.22 12.83
CA THR A 338 16.55 -11.43 13.46
C THR A 338 16.44 -11.84 14.93
N GLU A 339 16.97 -11.01 15.83
CA GLU A 339 17.00 -11.28 17.26
C GLU A 339 16.21 -10.20 18.03
N PRO A 340 14.93 -10.43 18.37
CA PRO A 340 14.11 -9.43 19.05
C PRO A 340 14.61 -9.15 20.48
N GLU A 341 14.56 -7.89 20.90
CA GLU A 341 14.94 -7.42 22.24
C GLU A 341 14.16 -6.16 22.60
N TYR A 342 12.99 -6.35 23.21
CA TYR A 342 12.20 -5.24 23.73
C TYR A 342 12.88 -4.61 24.95
N THR A 343 12.92 -3.28 24.97
CA THR A 343 13.41 -2.48 26.10
C THR A 343 12.26 -1.70 26.72
N GLU A 344 12.13 -0.43 26.39
CA GLU A 344 11.00 0.45 26.67
C GLU A 344 10.79 1.37 25.46
N TYR A 345 9.69 2.12 25.43
CA TYR A 345 9.50 3.16 24.41
C TYR A 345 10.29 4.41 24.80
N ASN A 346 11.39 4.66 24.09
CA ASN A 346 12.24 5.83 24.30
C ASN A 346 12.74 6.40 22.96
N VAL A 347 12.24 7.58 22.60
CA VAL A 347 12.60 8.29 21.37
C VAL A 347 14.09 8.66 21.29
N GLU A 348 14.77 8.75 22.44
CA GLU A 348 16.22 8.99 22.53
C GLU A 348 17.06 7.70 22.43
N ASP A 349 16.43 6.52 22.44
CA ASP A 349 17.06 5.20 22.31
C ASP A 349 16.26 4.35 21.30
N ARG A 350 15.58 3.28 21.74
CA ARG A 350 14.76 2.40 20.90
C ARG A 350 13.28 2.71 21.09
N TYR A 351 12.54 2.80 19.99
CA TYR A 351 11.13 3.21 20.06
C TYR A 351 10.20 2.45 19.11
N THR A 352 10.66 1.44 18.37
CA THR A 352 9.83 0.76 17.36
C THR A 352 10.26 -0.70 17.12
N TRP A 353 9.34 -1.55 16.66
CA TRP A 353 9.66 -2.88 16.14
C TRP A 353 10.06 -2.87 14.65
N VAL A 354 9.91 -1.74 13.99
CA VAL A 354 10.29 -1.58 12.58
C VAL A 354 11.81 -1.45 12.50
N LYS A 355 12.47 -2.34 11.73
CA LYS A 355 13.89 -2.22 11.37
C LYS A 355 14.13 -0.93 10.56
N CYS A 356 15.36 -0.45 10.42
CA CYS A 356 15.66 0.77 9.67
C CYS A 356 16.29 0.47 8.30
N PRO A 357 15.49 0.16 7.26
CA PRO A 357 16.00 -0.06 5.93
C PRO A 357 16.49 1.24 5.28
N ALA A 358 17.58 1.11 4.54
CA ALA A 358 18.18 2.18 3.77
C ALA A 358 18.68 1.63 2.43
N TYR A 359 18.73 2.50 1.43
CA TYR A 359 19.43 2.26 0.17
C TYR A 359 20.56 3.27 0.10
N ASP A 360 21.76 2.85 -0.28
CA ASP A 360 22.97 3.70 -0.31
C ASP A 360 23.31 4.42 1.03
N GLY A 361 22.81 3.88 2.14
CA GLY A 361 22.95 4.44 3.48
C GLY A 361 21.94 5.55 3.82
N LYS A 362 20.96 5.81 2.96
CA LYS A 362 19.94 6.86 3.15
C LYS A 362 18.52 6.30 3.25
N PRO A 363 17.59 7.03 3.88
CA PRO A 363 16.17 6.68 3.86
C PRO A 363 15.61 6.86 2.45
N TYR A 364 14.80 5.89 2.02
CA TYR A 364 14.08 5.90 0.77
C TYR A 364 12.63 5.53 1.00
N GLU A 365 11.76 6.19 0.26
CA GLU A 365 10.34 6.02 0.33
C GLU A 365 9.85 4.96 -0.67
N ALA A 366 8.93 4.10 -0.22
CA ALA A 366 8.30 3.07 -1.03
C ALA A 366 6.79 3.35 -1.21
N GLY A 367 6.23 3.00 -2.37
CA GLY A 367 4.78 3.05 -2.59
C GLY A 367 4.36 3.47 -3.99
N GLY A 368 3.07 3.80 -4.12
CA GLY A 368 2.47 4.21 -5.39
C GLY A 368 3.16 5.42 -6.01
N LEU A 369 3.52 6.43 -5.20
CA LEU A 369 4.31 7.57 -5.68
C LEU A 369 5.67 7.11 -6.24
N SER A 370 6.41 6.26 -5.52
CA SER A 370 7.71 5.73 -5.95
C SER A 370 7.61 5.00 -7.29
N ARG A 371 6.59 4.14 -7.46
CA ARG A 371 6.37 3.40 -8.71
C ARG A 371 5.94 4.29 -9.86
N VAL A 372 5.03 5.23 -9.63
CA VAL A 372 4.59 6.18 -10.65
C VAL A 372 5.75 7.06 -11.10
N LEU A 373 6.58 7.54 -10.18
CA LEU A 373 7.78 8.30 -10.53
C LEU A 373 8.77 7.45 -11.35
N ALA A 374 8.99 6.19 -10.99
CA ALA A 374 9.85 5.28 -11.74
C ALA A 374 9.31 5.04 -13.17
N ALA A 375 8.02 4.74 -13.29
CA ALA A 375 7.34 4.53 -14.57
C ALA A 375 7.35 5.81 -15.44
N TYR A 376 7.11 6.98 -14.86
CA TYR A 376 7.19 8.27 -15.53
C TYR A 376 8.60 8.52 -16.08
N LYS A 377 9.64 8.33 -15.25
CA LYS A 377 11.05 8.51 -15.65
C LYS A 377 11.54 7.45 -16.66
N ARG A 378 10.93 6.28 -16.68
CA ARG A 378 11.15 5.21 -17.69
C ARG A 378 10.33 5.43 -18.96
N ASN A 379 9.51 6.49 -19.05
CA ASN A 379 8.65 6.83 -20.18
C ASN A 379 7.58 5.77 -20.49
N VAL A 380 6.95 5.18 -19.46
CA VAL A 380 5.76 4.34 -19.66
C VAL A 380 4.63 5.22 -20.22
N PRO A 381 4.17 5.03 -21.47
CA PRO A 381 3.36 6.04 -22.18
C PRO A 381 2.08 6.44 -21.45
N PHE A 382 1.31 5.46 -20.96
CA PHE A 382 0.07 5.70 -20.21
C PHE A 382 0.32 6.52 -18.95
N VAL A 383 1.38 6.18 -18.19
CA VAL A 383 1.72 6.88 -16.95
C VAL A 383 2.13 8.31 -17.23
N VAL A 384 2.93 8.56 -18.28
CA VAL A 384 3.33 9.92 -18.68
C VAL A 384 2.11 10.77 -19.00
N GLU A 385 1.23 10.27 -19.87
CA GLU A 385 0.01 10.98 -20.29
C GLU A 385 -0.87 11.35 -19.08
N GLN A 386 -1.17 10.39 -18.22
CA GLN A 386 -2.07 10.59 -17.08
C GLN A 386 -1.44 11.48 -16.00
N VAL A 387 -0.13 11.36 -15.76
CA VAL A 387 0.58 12.21 -14.80
C VAL A 387 0.63 13.65 -15.30
N ASP A 388 0.95 13.88 -16.57
CA ASP A 388 0.98 15.23 -17.14
C ASP A 388 -0.41 15.88 -17.07
N GLY A 389 -1.48 15.14 -17.40
CA GLY A 389 -2.85 15.60 -17.25
C GLY A 389 -3.25 15.94 -15.81
N LEU A 390 -2.85 15.11 -14.84
CA LEU A 390 -3.07 15.40 -13.41
C LEU A 390 -2.32 16.67 -12.98
N LEU A 391 -1.07 16.83 -13.39
CA LEU A 391 -0.26 18.01 -13.06
C LEU A 391 -0.86 19.29 -13.66
N GLU A 392 -1.41 19.22 -14.88
CA GLU A 392 -2.15 20.32 -15.48
C GLU A 392 -3.39 20.68 -14.64
N ALA A 393 -4.18 19.69 -14.24
CA ALA A 393 -5.38 19.89 -13.41
C ALA A 393 -5.06 20.47 -12.02
N LEU A 394 -3.89 20.14 -11.47
CA LEU A 394 -3.39 20.70 -10.21
C LEU A 394 -2.70 22.07 -10.36
N GLY A 395 -2.65 22.63 -11.58
CA GLY A 395 -2.02 23.94 -11.84
C GLY A 395 -0.49 23.93 -11.81
N ALA A 396 0.13 22.75 -11.96
CA ALA A 396 1.57 22.53 -11.90
C ALA A 396 2.13 21.81 -13.16
N PRO A 397 1.81 22.28 -14.39
CA PRO A 397 2.15 21.57 -15.62
C PRO A 397 3.65 21.29 -15.73
N GLY A 398 4.00 20.02 -15.99
CA GLY A 398 5.39 19.55 -16.12
C GLY A 398 6.22 19.54 -14.83
N GLN A 399 5.61 19.86 -13.67
CA GLN A 399 6.31 19.96 -12.39
C GLN A 399 6.04 18.74 -11.51
N ILE A 400 6.50 17.56 -11.94
CA ILE A 400 6.31 16.30 -11.21
C ILE A 400 6.83 16.33 -9.75
N GLY A 401 7.78 17.22 -9.43
CA GLY A 401 8.23 17.44 -8.05
C GLY A 401 7.11 17.89 -7.09
N VAL A 402 6.02 18.47 -7.60
CA VAL A 402 4.84 18.83 -6.80
C VAL A 402 4.12 17.59 -6.26
N ALA A 403 4.28 16.42 -6.89
CA ALA A 403 3.73 15.17 -6.37
C ALA A 403 4.42 14.67 -5.08
N GLN A 404 5.57 15.24 -4.72
CA GLN A 404 6.30 14.94 -3.48
C GLN A 404 5.62 15.65 -2.28
N SER A 405 4.38 15.28 -2.00
CA SER A 405 3.53 15.87 -0.95
C SER A 405 2.45 14.89 -0.49
N THR A 406 1.70 15.23 0.57
CA THR A 406 0.54 14.43 1.02
C THR A 406 -0.55 14.32 -0.04
N LEU A 407 -0.97 15.44 -0.65
CA LEU A 407 -1.97 15.41 -1.72
C LEU A 407 -1.41 14.76 -2.99
N GLY A 408 -0.15 15.05 -3.34
CA GLY A 408 0.52 14.45 -4.49
C GLY A 408 0.52 12.93 -4.42
N ARG A 409 0.94 12.37 -3.29
CA ARG A 409 0.91 10.93 -3.00
C ARG A 409 -0.49 10.31 -3.13
N THR A 410 -1.50 11.06 -2.69
CA THR A 410 -2.90 10.62 -2.73
C THR A 410 -3.45 10.62 -4.16
N ALA A 411 -3.13 11.65 -4.93
CA ALA A 411 -3.63 11.83 -6.28
C ALA A 411 -2.97 10.88 -7.30
N VAL A 412 -1.63 10.74 -7.24
CA VAL A 412 -0.91 9.89 -8.21
C VAL A 412 -1.25 8.41 -8.07
N ARG A 413 -1.64 7.94 -6.87
CA ARG A 413 -2.00 6.54 -6.68
C ARG A 413 -3.19 6.12 -7.54
N GLN A 414 -4.09 7.05 -7.89
CA GLN A 414 -5.24 6.72 -8.73
C GLN A 414 -4.86 6.46 -10.19
N ILE A 415 -3.81 7.12 -10.69
CA ILE A 415 -3.26 6.85 -12.03
C ILE A 415 -2.75 5.41 -12.09
N GLU A 416 -2.05 4.97 -11.05
CA GLU A 416 -1.65 3.57 -10.92
C GLU A 416 -2.85 2.62 -10.89
N THR A 417 -3.91 2.94 -10.12
CA THR A 417 -5.14 2.13 -10.08
C THR A 417 -5.76 1.97 -11.47
N LEU A 418 -5.91 3.08 -12.21
CA LEU A 418 -6.48 3.06 -13.56
C LEU A 418 -5.60 2.28 -14.54
N TYR A 419 -4.27 2.45 -14.47
CA TYR A 419 -3.34 1.70 -15.31
C TYR A 419 -3.47 0.19 -15.09
N ILE A 420 -3.51 -0.24 -13.82
CA ILE A 420 -3.66 -1.65 -13.45
C ILE A 420 -5.01 -2.18 -13.90
N ALA A 421 -6.09 -1.41 -13.76
CA ALA A 421 -7.42 -1.82 -14.25
C ALA A 421 -7.42 -2.07 -15.77
N GLY A 422 -6.73 -1.23 -16.54
CA GLY A 422 -6.53 -1.45 -17.98
C GLY A 422 -5.75 -2.73 -18.27
N LEU A 423 -4.63 -2.93 -17.58
CA LEU A 423 -3.80 -4.13 -17.72
C LEU A 423 -4.54 -5.42 -17.36
N MET A 424 -5.47 -5.38 -16.39
CA MET A 424 -6.31 -6.54 -16.06
C MET A 424 -7.13 -7.01 -17.27
N LYS A 425 -7.68 -6.07 -18.05
CA LYS A 425 -8.43 -6.39 -19.28
C LYS A 425 -7.50 -7.01 -20.33
N ASP A 426 -6.31 -6.44 -20.49
CA ASP A 426 -5.30 -6.94 -21.43
C ASP A 426 -4.81 -8.35 -21.05
N TRP A 427 -4.55 -8.62 -19.77
CA TRP A 427 -4.10 -9.93 -19.30
C TRP A 427 -5.19 -11.00 -19.37
N VAL A 428 -6.47 -10.65 -19.16
CA VAL A 428 -7.58 -11.59 -19.40
C VAL A 428 -7.63 -11.96 -20.89
N ALA A 429 -7.52 -10.97 -21.79
CA ALA A 429 -7.47 -11.22 -23.22
C ALA A 429 -6.24 -12.06 -23.62
N GLU A 430 -5.08 -11.76 -23.05
CA GLU A 430 -3.84 -12.51 -23.27
C GLU A 430 -3.99 -13.99 -22.86
N LEU A 431 -4.59 -14.25 -21.69
CA LEU A 431 -4.85 -15.61 -21.21
C LEU A 431 -5.81 -16.37 -22.14
N ILE A 432 -6.87 -15.71 -22.62
CA ILE A 432 -7.82 -16.29 -23.58
C ILE A 432 -7.10 -16.71 -24.88
N GLU A 433 -6.24 -15.85 -25.42
CA GLU A 433 -5.49 -16.17 -26.64
C GLU A 433 -4.47 -17.28 -26.43
N ALA A 434 -3.78 -17.32 -25.28
CA ALA A 434 -2.88 -18.42 -24.94
C ALA A 434 -3.61 -19.78 -24.92
N LEU A 435 -4.82 -19.83 -24.33
CA LEU A 435 -5.62 -21.05 -24.31
C LEU A 435 -6.09 -21.50 -25.70
N LYS A 436 -6.48 -20.57 -26.57
CA LYS A 436 -6.85 -20.87 -27.97
C LYS A 436 -5.68 -21.47 -28.76
N SER A 437 -4.44 -21.10 -28.43
CA SER A 437 -3.25 -21.65 -29.06
C SER A 437 -2.91 -23.10 -28.64
N GLY A 438 -3.58 -23.60 -27.60
CA GLY A 438 -3.34 -24.92 -27.02
C GLY A 438 -2.30 -24.96 -25.89
N ASP A 439 -1.81 -23.81 -25.42
CA ASP A 439 -0.91 -23.74 -24.26
C ASP A 439 -1.66 -24.12 -22.97
N SER A 440 -1.11 -25.08 -22.23
CA SER A 440 -1.69 -25.64 -21.00
C SER A 440 -0.64 -25.87 -19.90
N GLU A 441 0.54 -25.25 -20.01
CA GLU A 441 1.58 -25.35 -18.97
C GLU A 441 1.39 -24.25 -17.91
N TYR A 442 1.12 -24.61 -16.65
CA TYR A 442 0.87 -23.66 -15.55
C TYR A 442 1.86 -23.79 -14.38
N PHE A 443 2.67 -24.85 -14.39
CA PHE A 443 3.61 -25.19 -13.34
C PHE A 443 4.83 -25.91 -13.92
N ARG A 444 6.01 -25.62 -13.37
CA ARG A 444 7.27 -26.29 -13.69
C ARG A 444 7.98 -26.75 -12.43
N GLU A 445 8.45 -27.99 -12.45
CA GLU A 445 9.19 -28.59 -11.34
C GLU A 445 10.61 -28.00 -11.19
N PRO A 446 11.15 -27.98 -9.96
CA PRO A 446 12.52 -27.54 -9.70
C PRO A 446 13.56 -28.46 -10.35
N SER A 447 14.65 -27.87 -10.85
CA SER A 447 15.83 -28.63 -11.32
C SER A 447 16.82 -28.98 -10.20
N THR A 448 16.74 -28.25 -9.07
CA THR A 448 17.52 -28.44 -7.85
C THR A 448 16.65 -28.08 -6.64
N ILE A 449 16.98 -28.64 -5.47
CA ILE A 449 16.35 -28.31 -4.19
C ILE A 449 17.29 -27.58 -3.23
N THR A 450 18.40 -27.06 -3.75
CA THR A 450 19.42 -26.32 -3.00
C THR A 450 19.86 -25.11 -3.81
N GLY A 451 19.90 -23.95 -3.17
CA GLY A 451 20.30 -22.68 -3.78
C GLY A 451 19.94 -21.49 -2.89
N ALA A 452 20.12 -20.28 -3.41
CA ALA A 452 19.67 -19.04 -2.76
C ALA A 452 19.07 -18.11 -3.82
N GLY A 453 18.11 -17.27 -3.40
CA GLY A 453 17.40 -16.41 -4.33
C GLY A 453 16.68 -15.26 -3.64
N THR A 454 16.44 -14.20 -4.41
CA THR A 454 15.86 -12.94 -3.92
C THR A 454 14.64 -12.55 -4.75
N GLY A 455 13.51 -12.31 -4.09
CA GLY A 455 12.26 -11.92 -4.70
C GLY A 455 12.04 -10.43 -4.59
N PHE A 456 12.47 -9.67 -5.60
CA PHE A 456 12.10 -8.27 -5.74
C PHE A 456 10.73 -8.16 -6.40
N TRP A 457 9.77 -7.62 -5.65
CA TRP A 457 8.39 -7.44 -6.08
C TRP A 457 7.81 -6.14 -5.50
N GLU A 458 6.55 -5.85 -5.79
CA GLU A 458 5.83 -4.76 -5.13
C GLU A 458 4.56 -5.30 -4.49
N ALA A 459 4.27 -4.80 -3.29
CA ALA A 459 2.92 -4.82 -2.78
C ALA A 459 2.22 -3.49 -3.12
N PRO A 460 0.90 -3.36 -2.91
CA PRO A 460 0.19 -2.08 -3.10
C PRO A 460 0.85 -0.90 -2.37
N ARG A 461 1.58 -1.17 -1.28
CA ARG A 461 2.27 -0.17 -0.45
C ARG A 461 3.72 0.12 -0.83
N GLY A 462 4.33 -0.62 -1.77
CA GLY A 462 5.68 -0.34 -2.26
C GLY A 462 6.56 -1.57 -2.45
N ALA A 463 7.86 -1.30 -2.48
CA ALA A 463 8.96 -2.23 -2.62
C ALA A 463 8.95 -3.34 -1.55
N LEU A 464 8.73 -4.59 -1.99
CA LEU A 464 8.72 -5.80 -1.17
C LEU A 464 9.87 -6.73 -1.58
N TYR A 465 10.73 -7.04 -0.61
CA TYR A 465 11.91 -7.88 -0.78
C TYR A 465 11.84 -9.09 0.13
N HIS A 466 11.90 -10.29 -0.44
CA HIS A 466 12.14 -11.54 0.29
C HIS A 466 13.48 -12.12 -0.19
N SER A 467 14.25 -12.70 0.72
CA SER A 467 15.45 -13.47 0.37
C SER A 467 15.47 -14.77 1.15
N GLU A 468 15.86 -15.85 0.49
CA GLU A 468 15.96 -17.16 1.12
C GLU A 468 17.19 -17.93 0.65
N SER A 469 17.75 -18.70 1.59
CA SER A 469 18.78 -19.70 1.36
C SER A 469 18.23 -21.07 1.71
N ILE A 470 18.36 -22.02 0.79
CA ILE A 470 17.75 -23.34 0.87
C ILE A 470 18.80 -24.42 0.68
N LYS A 471 18.74 -25.45 1.52
CA LYS A 471 19.57 -26.64 1.42
C LYS A 471 18.72 -27.89 1.60
N ASP A 472 18.86 -28.83 0.69
CA ASP A 472 18.16 -30.12 0.70
C ASP A 472 16.63 -29.95 0.87
N GLY A 473 16.07 -28.94 0.19
CA GLY A 473 14.66 -28.59 0.21
C GLY A 473 14.18 -27.85 1.46
N LYS A 474 15.09 -27.42 2.34
CA LYS A 474 14.79 -26.73 3.60
C LYS A 474 15.43 -25.36 3.68
N ILE A 475 14.65 -24.36 4.12
CA ILE A 475 15.12 -23.00 4.33
C ILE A 475 16.10 -22.98 5.52
N GLU A 476 17.33 -22.55 5.28
CA GLU A 476 18.37 -22.31 6.30
C GLU A 476 18.46 -20.82 6.68
N GLY A 477 17.95 -19.92 5.86
CA GLY A 477 17.89 -18.49 6.16
C GLY A 477 16.80 -17.80 5.35
N TYR A 478 16.10 -16.86 5.99
CA TYR A 478 15.01 -16.10 5.38
C TYR A 478 15.02 -14.64 5.87
N GLN A 479 14.89 -13.68 4.97
CA GLN A 479 14.84 -12.25 5.28
C GLN A 479 13.68 -11.58 4.54
N ILE A 480 13.02 -10.64 5.20
CA ILE A 480 11.93 -9.86 4.63
C ILE A 480 12.15 -8.37 4.88
N ILE A 481 12.12 -7.58 3.82
CA ILE A 481 11.96 -6.12 3.91
C ILE A 481 10.67 -5.75 3.19
N ILE A 482 9.65 -5.37 3.95
CA ILE A 482 8.35 -4.99 3.42
C ILE A 482 8.30 -3.49 3.08
N PRO A 483 7.28 -3.02 2.34
CA PRO A 483 7.18 -1.62 1.95
C PRO A 483 7.03 -0.67 3.14
N THR A 484 6.19 -1.05 4.11
CA THR A 484 5.96 -0.22 5.30
C THR A 484 7.22 -0.08 6.15
N THR A 485 8.15 -1.04 6.13
CA THR A 485 9.44 -0.90 6.84
C THR A 485 10.26 0.24 6.26
N TRP A 486 10.26 0.41 4.92
CA TRP A 486 10.88 1.58 4.28
C TRP A 486 10.26 2.88 4.79
N ASN A 487 8.94 2.98 4.75
CA ASN A 487 8.23 4.21 5.06
C ASN A 487 8.25 4.57 6.55
N LEU A 488 8.29 3.57 7.43
CA LEU A 488 8.32 3.71 8.89
C LEU A 488 9.71 3.45 9.49
N ALA A 489 10.75 3.49 8.67
CA ALA A 489 12.13 3.36 9.16
C ALA A 489 12.34 4.37 10.30
N PRO A 490 12.86 3.96 11.47
CA PRO A 490 13.20 4.92 12.51
C PRO A 490 14.45 5.71 12.10
N ILE A 491 14.88 6.62 12.98
CA ILE A 491 16.13 7.37 12.82
C ILE A 491 17.30 6.41 12.52
N ASN A 492 18.06 6.69 11.47
CA ASN A 492 19.18 5.84 11.04
C ASN A 492 20.47 6.10 11.86
N GLU A 493 21.53 5.35 11.55
CA GLU A 493 22.85 5.47 12.18
C GLU A 493 23.44 6.90 12.10
N SER A 494 23.09 7.66 11.05
CA SER A 494 23.55 9.04 10.84
C SER A 494 22.68 10.10 11.53
N GLY A 495 21.62 9.69 12.24
CA GLY A 495 20.67 10.60 12.88
C GLY A 495 19.63 11.20 11.93
N GLU A 496 19.45 10.64 10.72
CA GLU A 496 18.42 11.06 9.77
C GLU A 496 17.12 10.30 10.03
N HIS A 497 15.99 11.03 10.12
CA HIS A 497 14.65 10.46 10.24
C HIS A 497 14.24 9.61 9.03
N GLY A 498 13.32 8.68 9.22
CA GLY A 498 12.73 7.93 8.10
C GLY A 498 11.71 8.72 7.28
N PRO A 499 11.19 8.13 6.19
CA PRO A 499 10.33 8.84 5.25
C PRO A 499 9.06 9.44 5.86
N MET A 500 8.32 8.70 6.70
CA MET A 500 7.08 9.21 7.31
C MET A 500 7.37 10.27 8.39
N GLU A 501 8.41 10.08 9.20
CA GLU A 501 8.84 11.08 10.19
C GLU A 501 9.20 12.40 9.49
N GLN A 502 10.00 12.34 8.42
CA GLN A 502 10.33 13.52 7.60
C GLN A 502 9.09 14.14 6.93
N ALA A 503 8.08 13.33 6.56
CA ALA A 503 6.86 13.84 5.96
C ALA A 503 5.96 14.55 6.98
N LEU A 504 5.99 14.12 8.24
CA LEU A 504 5.24 14.74 9.33
C LEU A 504 5.85 16.11 9.72
N ILE A 505 7.17 16.22 9.73
CA ILE A 505 7.87 17.46 10.07
C ILE A 505 7.47 18.58 9.09
N GLY A 506 7.04 19.72 9.64
CA GLY A 506 6.56 20.87 8.89
C GLY A 506 5.05 20.91 8.65
N ASN A 507 4.32 19.83 8.95
CA ASN A 507 2.87 19.81 8.80
C ASN A 507 2.20 20.91 9.65
N PRO A 508 1.23 21.66 9.10
CA PRO A 508 0.42 22.60 9.86
C PRO A 508 -0.47 21.90 10.89
N VAL A 509 -0.54 22.45 12.10
CA VAL A 509 -1.36 21.94 13.21
C VAL A 509 -2.25 23.07 13.71
N GLY A 510 -3.51 23.10 13.27
CA GLY A 510 -4.51 24.05 13.77
C GLY A 510 -5.15 23.62 15.09
N ASP A 511 -5.25 22.30 15.33
CA ASP A 511 -5.73 21.71 16.57
C ASP A 511 -4.72 20.66 17.07
N ILE A 512 -4.21 20.84 18.29
CA ILE A 512 -3.20 19.95 18.90
C ILE A 512 -3.78 18.62 19.38
N GLU A 513 -5.06 18.62 19.75
CA GLU A 513 -5.78 17.43 20.21
C GLU A 513 -6.31 16.62 19.02
N LYS A 514 -6.52 17.27 17.88
CA LYS A 514 -6.98 16.65 16.61
C LYS A 514 -6.10 17.08 15.43
N PRO A 515 -4.81 16.67 15.39
CA PRO A 515 -3.86 17.08 14.35
C PRO A 515 -4.16 16.40 13.00
N ILE A 516 -5.26 16.79 12.35
CA ILE A 516 -5.84 16.14 11.16
C ILE A 516 -4.89 16.14 9.95
N ASN A 517 -4.06 17.17 9.76
CA ASN A 517 -3.08 17.19 8.66
C ASN A 517 -1.95 16.17 8.86
N ALA A 518 -1.57 15.89 10.11
CA ALA A 518 -0.67 14.78 10.40
C ALA A 518 -1.33 13.45 10.04
N LEU A 519 -2.61 13.26 10.38
CA LEU A 519 -3.36 12.05 10.02
C LEU A 519 -3.48 11.87 8.49
N ARG A 520 -3.80 12.94 7.75
CA ARG A 520 -3.79 12.96 6.27
C ARG A 520 -2.46 12.51 5.70
N THR A 521 -1.35 13.01 6.27
CA THR A 521 0.00 12.61 5.88
C THR A 521 0.20 11.13 6.12
N VAL A 522 -0.05 10.64 7.34
CA VAL A 522 0.10 9.22 7.70
C VAL A 522 -0.70 8.33 6.75
N HIS A 523 -1.99 8.61 6.56
CA HIS A 523 -2.85 7.80 5.69
C HIS A 523 -2.46 7.88 4.22
N SER A 524 -1.84 8.96 3.75
CA SER A 524 -1.34 9.02 2.37
C SER A 524 -0.32 7.91 2.07
N PHE A 525 0.47 7.49 3.06
CA PHE A 525 1.42 6.38 2.92
C PHE A 525 0.77 4.99 2.90
N ASP A 526 -0.52 4.90 3.23
CA ASP A 526 -1.23 3.63 3.40
C ASP A 526 -0.46 2.66 4.33
N PRO A 527 -0.15 3.04 5.58
CA PRO A 527 0.71 2.24 6.43
C PRO A 527 0.05 0.90 6.76
N CYS A 528 0.86 -0.14 6.70
CA CYS A 528 0.45 -1.48 7.10
C CYS A 528 1.48 -2.09 8.03
N THR A 529 1.13 -2.13 9.30
CA THR A 529 2.00 -2.52 10.39
C THR A 529 1.78 -3.96 10.82
N ALA A 530 0.69 -4.64 10.43
CA ALA A 530 0.68 -6.11 10.46
C ALA A 530 1.73 -6.65 9.56
N CYS A 531 1.81 -6.13 8.34
CA CYS A 531 2.82 -6.57 7.40
C CYS A 531 4.20 -6.47 8.08
N ALA A 532 4.40 -5.42 8.89
CA ALA A 532 5.61 -5.29 9.69
C ALA A 532 5.63 -6.36 10.79
N VAL A 533 4.52 -6.61 11.50
CA VAL A 533 4.53 -7.34 12.78
C VAL A 533 3.11 -7.67 13.35
N HIS A 534 2.92 -8.81 14.08
CA HIS A 534 1.77 -9.07 15.00
C HIS A 534 2.24 -9.77 16.27
N ILE A 535 1.46 -9.84 17.35
CA ILE A 535 1.81 -10.59 18.57
C ILE A 535 0.84 -11.77 18.74
N THR A 536 1.37 -12.91 19.16
CA THR A 536 0.64 -13.92 19.92
C THR A 536 1.52 -14.40 21.07
N GLU A 537 0.99 -14.41 22.30
CA GLU A 537 1.64 -15.00 23.48
C GLU A 537 0.87 -16.26 23.93
N PRO A 538 1.31 -17.47 23.56
CA PRO A 538 0.55 -18.70 23.86
C PRO A 538 0.84 -19.32 25.24
N ALA A 539 1.69 -18.71 26.08
CA ALA A 539 2.30 -19.44 27.21
C ALA A 539 1.94 -18.95 28.62
N THR A 540 1.52 -17.69 28.82
CA THR A 540 1.57 -17.09 30.18
C THR A 540 0.21 -16.77 30.80
N GLY A 541 -0.89 -16.81 30.04
CA GLY A 541 -2.22 -16.47 30.55
C GLY A 541 -2.34 -15.02 31.06
N LYS A 542 -1.44 -14.12 30.64
CA LYS A 542 -1.51 -12.69 30.92
C LYS A 542 -2.02 -11.93 29.69
N SER A 543 -2.89 -10.97 29.92
CA SER A 543 -3.36 -10.01 28.92
C SER A 543 -2.60 -8.70 29.02
N PHE A 544 -2.37 -8.04 27.89
CA PHE A 544 -2.20 -6.59 27.81
C PHE A 544 -3.55 -5.99 27.48
N GLU A 545 -3.98 -4.99 28.24
CA GLU A 545 -5.12 -4.14 27.89
C GLU A 545 -4.59 -2.80 27.38
N THR A 546 -4.98 -2.43 26.16
CA THR A 546 -5.04 -1.02 25.77
C THR A 546 -6.44 -0.54 26.14
N VAL A 547 -6.57 0.18 27.25
CA VAL A 547 -7.84 0.83 27.61
C VAL A 547 -7.79 2.28 27.15
N THR A 548 -8.55 2.59 26.10
CA THR A 548 -9.29 3.86 26.08
C THR A 548 -10.58 3.70 25.30
N SER A 549 -11.66 3.39 26.00
CA SER A 549 -13.04 3.60 25.54
C SER A 549 -13.63 4.74 26.36
N PRO A 550 -14.18 5.80 25.74
CA PRO A 550 -14.96 6.80 26.48
C PRO A 550 -16.29 6.23 27.01
N TRP A 551 -16.61 4.95 26.77
CA TRP A 551 -17.92 4.36 27.04
C TRP A 551 -17.97 3.25 28.10
N GLY A 552 -16.91 3.04 28.88
CA GLY A 552 -17.00 2.32 30.17
C GLY A 552 -17.87 1.05 30.18
N VAL A 553 -17.64 0.11 29.26
CA VAL A 553 -18.26 -1.23 29.32
C VAL A 553 -17.17 -2.22 29.72
N LYS A 554 -17.41 -2.88 30.86
CA LYS A 554 -16.56 -3.93 31.45
C LYS A 554 -16.47 -5.18 30.58
#